data_AF-A0A3D4RLZ8-F1
#
_entry.id   AF-A0A3D4RLZ8-F1
#
_cell.length_a   1.000
_cell.length_b   1.000
_cell.length_c   1.000
_cell.angle_alpha   90.00
_cell.angle_beta   90.00
_cell.angle_gamma   90.00
#
_symmetry.space_group_name_H-M   'P 1'
#
loop_
_entity.id
_entity.type
_entity.pdbx_description
1 polymer ?
#
loop_
_entity_poly.entity_id
_entity_poly.type
_entity_poly.pdbx_seq_one_letter_code
_entity_poly.pdbx_strand_id
1 'polypeptide(L)' 'MHVTSPRRGYYRGHCEVITADPKNTTDGEITLSFAQKLERNILEQPEQWLWSHNRWKWGRADCKNGK' A
#
# COMPACT_ATOMS: atom_id res chain seq x y z
N MET A 1 -4.47 -5.40 2.62
CA MET A 1 -4.47 -6.79 2.11
C MET A 1 -3.03 -7.20 1.98
N HIS A 2 -2.62 -8.24 2.70
CA HIS A 2 -1.26 -8.77 2.72
C HIS A 2 -1.25 -10.08 1.92
N VAL A 3 -0.34 -10.22 0.97
CA VAL A 3 -0.27 -11.42 0.11
C VAL A 3 1.07 -12.12 0.35
N THR A 4 1.04 -13.44 0.51
CA THR A 4 2.23 -14.31 0.58
C THR A 4 2.16 -15.42 -0.45
N SER A 5 3.32 -15.88 -0.92
CA SER A 5 3.43 -17.02 -1.84
C SER A 5 4.22 -18.16 -1.21
N PRO A 6 3.59 -18.99 -0.35
CA PRO A 6 4.30 -20.07 0.36
C PRO A 6 4.89 -21.13 -0.56
N ARG A 7 4.34 -21.31 -1.78
CA ARG A 7 4.87 -22.21 -2.81
C ARG A 7 4.49 -21.73 -4.21
N ARG A 8 5.27 -22.12 -5.21
CA ARG A 8 5.03 -21.76 -6.62
C ARG A 8 3.61 -22.12 -7.05
N GLY A 9 2.86 -21.13 -7.52
CA GLY A 9 1.47 -21.28 -7.98
C GLY A 9 0.40 -21.16 -6.88
N TYR A 10 0.78 -20.85 -5.64
CA TYR A 10 -0.17 -20.68 -4.54
C TYR A 10 0.03 -19.33 -3.86
N TYR A 11 -1.04 -18.55 -3.80
CA TYR A 11 -1.07 -17.25 -3.14
C TYR A 11 -2.00 -17.33 -1.94
N ARG A 12 -1.58 -16.75 -0.82
CA ARG A 12 -2.39 -16.58 0.38
C ARG A 12 -2.64 -15.09 0.58
N GLY A 13 -3.90 -14.69 0.47
CA GLY A 13 -4.34 -13.34 0.81
C GLY A 13 -4.83 -13.28 2.25
N HIS A 14 -4.29 -12.35 3.03
CA HIS A 14 -4.78 -11.98 4.34
C HIS A 14 -5.41 -10.59 4.29
N CYS A 15 -6.71 -10.53 4.59
CA CYS A 15 -7.44 -9.28 4.70
C CYS A 15 -7.55 -8.93 6.18
N GLU A 16 -6.96 -7.79 6.53
CA GLU A 16 -7.05 -7.23 7.88
C GLU A 16 -7.89 -5.96 7.84
N VAL A 17 -8.65 -5.74 8.92
CA VAL A 17 -9.41 -4.51 9.11
C VAL A 17 -8.43 -3.39 9.44
N ILE A 18 -8.45 -2.31 8.64
CA ILE A 18 -7.57 -1.15 8.84
C ILE A 18 -8.16 -0.22 9.90
N THR A 19 -9.47 -0.01 9.87
CA THR A 19 -10.19 0.84 10.83
C THR A 19 -11.62 0.31 10.98
N ALA A 20 -12.08 0.13 12.22
CA ALA A 20 -13.46 -0.29 12.51
C ALA A 20 -14.46 0.87 12.36
N ASP A 21 -14.02 2.10 12.69
CA ASP A 21 -14.82 3.32 12.67
C ASP A 21 -14.26 4.37 11.70
N PRO A 22 -14.53 4.24 10.39
CA PRO A 22 -13.99 5.16 9.36
C PRO A 22 -14.53 6.60 9.48
N LYS A 23 -15.60 6.83 10.26
CA LYS A 23 -16.20 8.15 10.47
C LYS A 23 -15.51 8.97 11.56
N ASN A 24 -14.76 8.32 12.43
CA ASN A 24 -14.12 8.96 13.60
C ASN A 24 -12.61 9.12 13.41
N THR A 25 -12.12 8.84 12.20
CA THR A 25 -10.71 8.89 11.82
C THR A 25 -10.38 10.25 11.21
N THR A 26 -9.18 10.74 11.47
CA THR A 26 -8.72 12.03 10.95
C THR A 26 -8.51 11.94 9.43
N ASP A 27 -8.63 13.08 8.74
CA ASP A 27 -8.33 13.15 7.30
C ASP A 27 -6.94 12.55 7.02
N GLY A 28 -6.88 11.60 6.08
CA GLY A 28 -5.65 10.92 5.68
C GLY A 28 -5.15 9.81 6.60
N GLU A 29 -5.73 9.60 7.79
CA GLU A 29 -5.25 8.62 8.78
C GLU A 29 -5.36 7.17 8.30
N ILE A 30 -6.49 6.83 7.65
CA ILE A 30 -6.72 5.51 7.05
C ILE A 30 -5.70 5.25 5.93
N THR A 31 -5.44 6.26 5.10
CA THR A 31 -4.48 6.17 3.99
C THR A 31 -3.05 5.97 4.50
N LEU A 32 -2.66 6.69 5.56
CA LEU A 32 -1.35 6.52 6.20
C LEU A 32 -1.21 5.13 6.82
N SER A 33 -2.23 4.66 7.53
CA SER A 33 -2.27 3.32 8.14
C SER A 33 -2.14 2.22 7.07
N PHE A 34 -2.84 2.39 5.94
CA PHE A 34 -2.71 1.51 4.79
C PHE A 34 -1.29 1.54 4.20
N ALA A 35 -0.71 2.73 4.01
CA ALA A 35 0.65 2.88 3.47
C ALA A 35 1.70 2.21 4.37
N GLN A 36 1.60 2.33 5.70
CA GLN A 36 2.50 1.67 6.65
C GLN A 36 2.37 0.14 6.63
N LYS A 37 1.15 -0.39 6.46
CA LYS A 37 0.91 -1.84 6.31
C LYS A 37 1.46 -2.35 4.98
N LEU A 38 1.30 -1.57 3.93
CA LEU A 38 1.84 -1.86 2.60
C LEU A 38 3.37 -1.88 2.61
N GLU A 39 4.02 -0.89 3.22
CA GLU A 39 5.48 -0.82 3.35
C GLU A 39 6.03 -2.05 4.06
N ARG A 40 5.42 -2.47 5.17
CA ARG A 40 5.80 -3.70 5.87
C ARG A 40 5.70 -4.94 4.97
N ASN A 41 4.61 -5.09 4.22
CA ASN A 41 4.45 -6.23 3.30
C ASN A 41 5.51 -6.23 2.20
N ILE A 42 5.88 -5.06 1.67
CA ILE A 42 6.94 -4.93 0.66
C ILE A 42 8.30 -5.31 1.27
N LEU A 43 8.59 -4.91 2.50
CA LEU A 43 9.84 -5.26 3.17
C LEU A 43 9.94 -6.76 3.49
N GLU A 44 8.82 -7.40 3.82
CA GLU A 44 8.76 -8.85 4.10
C GLU A 44 8.98 -9.70 2.84
N GLN A 45 8.44 -9.28 1.69
CA GLN A 45 8.56 -10.00 0.41
C GLN A 45 8.76 -9.01 -0.76
N PRO A 46 9.97 -8.42 -0.90
CA PRO A 46 10.24 -7.42 -1.91
C PRO A 46 10.09 -7.96 -3.33
N GLU A 47 10.33 -9.24 -3.56
CA GLU A 47 10.18 -9.91 -4.87
C GLU A 47 8.74 -9.94 -5.39
N GLN A 48 7.75 -9.83 -4.50
CA GLN A 48 6.34 -9.79 -4.88
C GLN A 48 5.89 -8.37 -5.28
N TRP A 49 6.68 -7.36 -4.98
CA TRP A 49 6.36 -5.99 -5.32
C TRP A 49 6.64 -5.70 -6.80
N LEU A 50 5.74 -4.95 -7.44
CA LEU A 50 5.85 -4.59 -8.85
C LEU A 50 6.81 -3.40 -9.02
N TRP A 51 8.12 -3.64 -8.93
CA TRP A 51 9.16 -2.60 -9.04
C TRP A 51 9.15 -1.85 -10.38
N SER A 52 8.55 -2.40 -11.42
CA SER A 52 8.36 -1.73 -12.71
C SER A 52 7.34 -0.59 -12.65
N HIS A 53 6.52 -0.53 -11.61
CA HIS A 53 5.51 0.51 -11.45
C HIS A 53 6.16 1.83 -11.00
N ASN A 54 6.10 2.86 -11.86
CA ASN A 54 6.62 4.19 -11.53
C ASN A 54 5.65 4.97 -10.63
N ARG A 55 5.52 4.53 -9.37
CA ARG A 55 4.57 5.05 -8.37
C ARG A 55 4.83 6.53 -8.02
N TRP A 56 6.10 6.95 -8.09
CA TRP A 56 6.56 8.28 -7.65
C TRP A 56 6.80 9.22 -8.83
N LYS A 57 6.04 9.03 -9.92
CA LYS A 57 6.19 9.82 -11.15
C LYS A 57 5.96 11.32 -10.95
N TRP A 58 5.08 11.69 -10.03
CA TRP A 58 4.73 13.07 -9.75
C TRP A 58 5.33 13.48 -8.40
N GLY A 59 6.42 14.24 -8.43
CA GLY A 59 6.93 14.93 -7.25
C GLY A 59 5.99 16.05 -6.82
N ARG A 60 6.06 16.49 -5.56
CA ARG A 60 5.21 17.58 -5.02
C ARG A 60 5.33 18.90 -5.80
N ALA A 61 6.38 19.07 -6.61
CA ALA A 61 6.58 20.21 -7.48
C ALA A 61 5.70 20.19 -8.75
N ASP A 62 5.31 19.00 -9.22
CA ASP A 62 4.61 18.84 -10.51
C ASP A 62 3.10 19.10 -10.41
N CYS A 63 2.52 19.01 -9.20
CA CYS A 63 1.10 19.33 -8.98
C CYS A 63 0.73 20.80 -9.20
N LYS A 64 1.74 21.69 -9.30
CA LYS A 64 1.55 23.13 -9.56
C LYS A 64 1.37 23.47 -11.04
N ASN A 65 1.54 22.51 -11.94
CA ASN A 65 1.46 22.71 -13.40
C ASN A 65 0.23 22.06 -14.06
N GLY A 66 -0.81 21.77 -13.29
CA GLY A 66 -2.15 21.57 -13.85
C GLY A 66 -2.86 22.91 -13.95
N LYS A 67 -2.87 23.50 -15.15
CA LYS A 67 -3.83 24.56 -15.51
C LYS A 67 -5.26 24.03 -15.40
#